data_AF-A0A7X4CGH2-F1
#
_entry.id   AF-A0A7X4CGH2-F1
#
_cell.length_a   1.000
_cell.length_b   1.000
_cell.length_c   1.000
_cell.angle_alpha   90.00
_cell.angle_beta   90.00
_cell.angle_gamma   90.00
#
_symmetry.space_group_name_H-M   'P 1'
#
loop_
_entity.id
_entity.type
_entity.pdbx_description
1 polymer ?
#
loop_
_entity_poly.entity_id
_entity_poly.type
_entity_poly.pdbx_seq_one_letter_code
_entity_poly.pdbx_strand_id
1 'polypeptide(L)'
;VILVPALNAPAMASSARVSPLDGANLNRTFPGDPNGGPTAMIANFVETELLSRADAVVDLHSGGKASFFQPCTLVTHCKDRALYEANLDLARAFGLPLIWRLGAQNDDRSVNAAAERQDVPMIATELGGGGGTDPEITDHAEAGLLRMLRQMGVVAGEAEPRFARIVETSAPDSSLFATSDGVFDRFAVAGQDARAGALAGRLHHVFEPERPSSDVKFRTDGFILAHTCRGLVRRGELLHLVAQDVT
;
A
#
# COMPACT_ATOMS: atom_id res chain seq x y z
N VAL A 1 -18.57 6.06 14.50
CA VAL A 1 -17.19 6.04 13.97
C VAL A 1 -16.25 5.53 15.05
N ILE A 2 -15.46 4.50 14.75
CA ILE A 2 -14.38 4.02 15.62
C ILE A 2 -13.08 4.48 14.99
N LEU A 3 -12.22 5.17 15.75
CA LEU A 3 -10.94 5.68 15.25
C LEU A 3 -9.80 5.06 16.05
N VAL A 4 -8.87 4.42 15.34
CA VAL A 4 -7.65 3.85 15.93
C VAL A 4 -6.43 4.43 15.18
N PRO A 5 -5.96 5.64 15.55
CA PRO A 5 -4.91 6.34 14.80
C PRO A 5 -3.54 5.64 14.84
N ALA A 6 -3.34 4.72 15.78
CA ALA A 6 -2.11 3.94 15.91
C ALA A 6 -2.44 2.48 16.23
N LEU A 7 -2.86 1.71 15.22
CA LEU A 7 -3.28 0.32 15.38
C LEU A 7 -2.18 -0.56 16.00
N ASN A 8 -0.95 -0.39 15.52
CA ASN A 8 0.24 -0.94 16.16
C ASN A 8 1.00 0.18 16.89
N ALA A 9 0.49 0.59 18.05
CA ALA A 9 1.07 1.67 18.84
C ALA A 9 2.56 1.46 19.21
N PRO A 10 3.03 0.25 19.58
CA PRO A 10 4.46 0.01 19.81
C PRO A 10 5.34 0.25 18.57
N ALA A 11 4.89 -0.18 17.38
CA ALA A 11 5.60 0.07 16.13
C ALA A 11 5.61 1.57 15.76
N MET A 12 4.48 2.26 15.95
CA MET A 12 4.38 3.71 15.71
C MET A 12 5.34 4.49 16.63
N ALA A 13 5.35 4.19 17.93
CA ALA A 13 6.21 4.85 18.91
C ALA A 13 7.71 4.66 18.63
N SER A 14 8.07 3.54 18.00
CA SER A 14 9.46 3.25 17.58
C SER A 14 9.77 3.70 16.14
N SER A 15 8.82 4.34 15.45
CA SER A 15 8.94 4.72 14.04
C SER A 15 9.38 3.52 13.18
N ALA A 16 8.83 2.34 13.45
CA ALA A 16 9.20 1.08 12.84
C ALA A 16 8.02 0.42 12.13
N ARG A 17 8.32 -0.44 11.14
CA ARG A 17 7.30 -1.24 10.45
C ARG A 17 6.81 -2.42 11.30
N VAL A 18 7.70 -2.97 12.12
CA VAL A 18 7.42 -4.14 12.97
C VAL A 18 7.38 -3.71 14.43
N SER A 19 6.59 -4.42 15.23
CA SER A 19 6.52 -4.19 16.66
C SER A 19 7.88 -4.47 17.31
N PRO A 20 8.40 -3.58 18.17
CA PRO A 20 9.64 -3.82 18.90
C PRO A 20 9.48 -4.85 20.03
N LEU A 21 8.24 -5.20 20.39
CA LEU A 21 7.96 -6.13 21.49
C LEU A 21 8.19 -7.60 21.09
N ASP A 22 7.95 -7.92 19.82
CA ASP A 22 7.94 -9.29 19.30
C ASP A 22 8.47 -9.40 17.87
N GLY A 23 8.89 -8.30 17.24
CA GLY A 23 9.43 -8.29 15.87
C GLY A 23 8.38 -8.54 14.78
N ALA A 24 7.09 -8.64 15.13
CA ALA A 24 6.04 -9.02 14.20
C ALA A 24 5.57 -7.84 13.34
N ASN A 25 5.28 -8.14 12.07
CA ASN A 25 4.56 -7.23 11.18
C ASN A 25 3.07 -7.50 11.32
N LEU A 26 2.32 -6.58 11.95
CA LEU A 26 0.88 -6.75 12.20
C LEU A 26 0.11 -7.13 10.93
N ASN A 27 0.43 -6.51 9.79
CA ASN A 27 -0.23 -6.78 8.51
C ASN A 27 0.23 -8.11 7.85
N ARG A 28 0.88 -9.00 8.62
CA ARG A 28 1.22 -10.39 8.27
C ARG A 28 0.85 -11.36 9.41
N THR A 29 0.05 -10.90 10.36
CA THR A 29 -0.28 -11.63 11.59
C THR A 29 -1.76 -12.01 11.69
N PHE A 30 -2.65 -11.44 10.87
CA PHE A 30 -4.06 -11.84 10.87
C PHE A 30 -4.23 -13.33 10.50
N PRO A 31 -5.18 -14.07 11.10
CA PRO A 31 -6.23 -13.62 12.01
C PRO A 31 -5.80 -13.46 13.48
N GLY A 32 -4.50 -13.58 13.76
CA GLY A 32 -3.96 -13.43 15.11
C GLY A 32 -4.21 -14.64 16.01
N ASP A 33 -3.84 -14.47 17.28
CA ASP A 33 -4.04 -15.45 18.34
C ASP A 33 -4.30 -14.69 19.65
N PRO A 34 -5.46 -14.87 20.31
CA PRO A 34 -5.79 -14.18 21.56
C PRO A 34 -4.86 -14.57 22.72
N ASN A 35 -4.17 -15.71 22.62
CA ASN A 35 -3.19 -16.19 23.59
C ASN A 35 -1.74 -16.08 23.08
N GLY A 36 -1.55 -15.42 21.93
CA GLY A 36 -0.25 -15.26 21.29
C GLY A 36 0.56 -14.09 21.84
N GLY A 37 1.59 -13.70 21.09
CA GLY A 37 2.35 -12.48 21.37
C GLY A 37 1.51 -11.21 21.18
N PRO A 38 1.99 -10.04 21.64
CA PRO A 38 1.19 -8.81 21.67
C PRO A 38 0.64 -8.41 20.29
N THR A 39 1.42 -8.56 19.21
CA THR A 39 0.94 -8.25 17.86
C THR A 39 -0.15 -9.24 17.38
N ALA A 40 -0.07 -10.51 17.78
CA ALA A 40 -1.08 -11.52 17.45
C ALA A 40 -2.38 -11.30 18.21
N MET A 41 -2.30 -10.86 19.46
CA MET A 41 -3.46 -10.46 20.25
C MET A 41 -4.16 -9.23 19.63
N ILE A 42 -3.39 -8.24 19.15
CA ILE A 42 -3.94 -7.08 18.43
C ILE A 42 -4.66 -7.53 17.15
N ALA A 43 -4.02 -8.35 16.31
CA ALA A 43 -4.63 -8.85 15.08
C ALA A 43 -5.95 -9.58 15.35
N ASN A 44 -5.96 -10.45 16.36
CA ASN A 44 -7.17 -11.17 16.75
C ASN A 44 -8.28 -10.24 17.22
N PHE A 45 -7.98 -9.31 18.13
CA PHE A 45 -8.96 -8.35 18.63
C PHE A 45 -9.54 -7.48 17.51
N VAL A 46 -8.70 -7.00 16.59
CA VAL A 46 -9.15 -6.21 15.44
C VAL A 46 -10.14 -7.02 14.60
N GLU A 47 -9.80 -8.26 14.26
CA GLU A 47 -10.67 -9.09 13.41
C GLU A 47 -11.97 -9.49 14.11
N THR A 48 -11.92 -9.98 15.34
CA THR A 48 -13.08 -10.56 16.01
C THR A 48 -13.97 -9.53 16.69
N GLU A 49 -13.42 -8.39 17.15
CA GLU A 49 -14.17 -7.41 17.96
C GLU A 49 -14.40 -6.07 17.25
N LEU A 50 -13.52 -5.64 16.34
CA LEU A 50 -13.67 -4.36 15.64
C LEU A 50 -14.30 -4.54 14.25
N LEU A 51 -13.69 -5.37 13.40
CA LEU A 51 -14.15 -5.56 12.02
C LEU A 51 -15.58 -6.13 12.00
N SER A 52 -15.87 -7.13 12.82
CA SER A 52 -17.19 -7.77 12.94
C SER A 52 -18.36 -6.83 13.30
N ARG A 53 -18.07 -5.58 13.71
CA ARG A 53 -19.06 -4.57 14.12
C ARG A 53 -19.06 -3.33 13.22
N ALA A 54 -18.26 -3.32 12.16
CA ALA A 54 -18.10 -2.18 11.27
C ALA A 54 -18.90 -2.36 9.97
N ASP A 55 -19.54 -1.29 9.51
CA ASP A 55 -20.22 -1.28 8.20
C ASP A 55 -19.25 -1.04 7.03
N ALA A 56 -18.10 -0.40 7.32
CA ALA A 56 -17.02 -0.17 6.38
C ALA A 56 -15.70 0.12 7.12
N VAL A 57 -14.56 -0.14 6.46
CA VAL A 57 -13.22 0.04 7.03
C VAL A 57 -12.31 0.82 6.08
N VAL A 58 -11.51 1.73 6.65
CA VAL A 58 -10.44 2.45 5.95
C VAL A 58 -9.15 2.24 6.71
N ASP A 59 -8.17 1.64 6.07
CA ASP A 59 -6.83 1.41 6.62
C ASP A 59 -5.81 2.32 5.95
N LEU A 60 -5.34 3.33 6.68
CA LEU A 60 -4.47 4.36 6.14
C LEU A 60 -3.02 3.86 6.11
N HIS A 61 -2.57 3.50 4.92
CA HIS A 61 -1.24 2.94 4.66
C HIS A 61 -0.38 3.88 3.80
N SER A 62 0.94 3.71 3.90
CA SER A 62 1.96 4.37 3.07
C SER A 62 3.21 3.47 2.93
N GLY A 63 4.13 3.84 2.03
CA GLY A 63 5.35 3.08 1.76
C GLY A 63 6.37 3.03 2.90
N GLY A 64 6.11 3.73 4.01
CA GLY A 64 7.00 3.82 5.16
C GLY A 64 8.38 4.37 4.78
N LYS A 65 9.45 3.92 5.46
CA LYS A 65 10.83 4.37 5.18
C LYS A 65 11.42 3.80 3.88
N ALA A 66 10.87 2.69 3.38
CA ALA A 66 11.50 1.93 2.31
C ALA A 66 11.11 2.42 0.92
N SER A 67 9.86 2.83 0.75
CA SER A 67 9.28 3.12 -0.56
C SER A 67 8.45 4.39 -0.52
N PHE A 68 8.22 4.96 -1.69
CA PHE A 68 7.20 5.96 -1.95
C PHE A 68 6.23 5.39 -2.99
N PHE A 69 4.94 5.48 -2.70
CA PHE A 69 3.86 5.12 -3.61
C PHE A 69 3.17 6.37 -4.13
N GLN A 70 2.78 6.36 -5.40
CA GLN A 70 1.83 7.36 -5.88
C GLN A 70 0.53 7.22 -5.09
N PRO A 71 -0.04 8.31 -4.52
CA PRO A 71 -1.30 8.29 -3.78
C PRO A 71 -2.40 7.50 -4.47
N CYS A 72 -2.81 6.40 -3.83
CA CYS A 72 -3.87 5.54 -4.34
C CYS A 72 -4.68 4.89 -3.21
N THR A 73 -5.90 4.47 -3.52
CA THR A 73 -6.68 3.54 -2.70
C THR A 73 -6.47 2.12 -3.19
N LEU A 74 -6.48 1.15 -2.29
CA LEU A 74 -6.29 -0.26 -2.56
C LEU A 74 -7.61 -0.99 -2.35
N VAL A 75 -8.04 -1.73 -3.36
CA VAL A 75 -9.25 -2.56 -3.31
C VAL A 75 -8.88 -4.02 -3.49
N THR A 76 -9.35 -4.90 -2.62
CA THR A 76 -9.18 -6.36 -2.78
C THR A 76 -10.14 -6.85 -3.86
N HIS A 77 -9.63 -7.55 -4.87
CA HIS A 77 -10.48 -8.25 -5.83
C HIS A 77 -11.05 -9.53 -5.19
N CYS A 78 -12.20 -9.37 -4.52
CA CYS A 78 -12.88 -10.44 -3.80
C CYS A 78 -13.63 -11.39 -4.75
N LYS A 79 -13.83 -12.65 -4.31
CA LYS A 79 -14.69 -13.61 -5.04
C LYS A 79 -16.16 -13.21 -4.99
N ASP A 80 -16.60 -12.64 -3.87
CA ASP A 80 -17.93 -12.06 -3.75
C ASP A 80 -17.98 -10.75 -4.54
N ARG A 81 -18.84 -10.71 -5.56
CA ARG A 81 -18.96 -9.55 -6.44
C ARG A 81 -19.59 -8.36 -5.72
N ALA A 82 -20.54 -8.58 -4.81
CA ALA A 82 -21.18 -7.51 -4.08
C ALA A 82 -20.20 -6.83 -3.13
N LEU A 83 -19.39 -7.61 -2.41
CA LEU A 83 -18.32 -7.08 -1.56
C LEU A 83 -17.27 -6.31 -2.38
N TYR A 84 -16.88 -6.84 -3.55
CA TYR A 84 -15.94 -6.14 -4.43
C TYR A 84 -16.48 -4.81 -4.96
N GLU A 85 -17.75 -4.74 -5.36
CA GLU A 85 -18.37 -3.47 -5.76
C GLU A 85 -18.47 -2.49 -4.59
N ALA A 86 -18.80 -2.96 -3.38
CA ALA A 86 -18.80 -2.12 -2.19
C ALA A 86 -17.40 -1.54 -1.90
N ASN A 87 -16.32 -2.33 -2.05
CA ASN A 87 -14.94 -1.84 -1.94
C ASN A 87 -14.62 -0.76 -2.98
N LEU A 88 -15.07 -0.94 -4.22
CA LEU A 88 -14.90 0.06 -5.29
C LEU A 88 -15.66 1.35 -4.99
N ASP A 89 -16.87 1.25 -4.44
CA ASP A 89 -17.67 2.43 -4.09
C ASP A 89 -17.04 3.21 -2.93
N LEU A 90 -16.47 2.52 -1.94
CA LEU A 90 -15.66 3.16 -0.90
C LEU A 90 -14.42 3.86 -1.48
N ALA A 91 -13.72 3.23 -2.42
CA ALA A 91 -12.54 3.82 -3.05
C ALA A 91 -12.89 5.07 -3.88
N ARG A 92 -13.98 5.02 -4.66
CA ARG A 92 -14.51 6.16 -5.43
C ARG A 92 -14.97 7.30 -4.51
N ALA A 93 -15.55 6.96 -3.35
CA ALA A 93 -15.93 7.91 -2.31
C ALA A 93 -14.70 8.61 -1.72
N PHE A 94 -13.67 7.84 -1.37
CA PHE A 94 -12.40 8.39 -0.89
C PHE A 94 -11.78 9.32 -1.95
N GLY A 95 -11.84 8.95 -3.23
CA GLY A 95 -11.66 9.88 -4.34
C GLY A 95 -10.21 10.30 -4.59
N LEU A 96 -9.24 9.40 -4.36
CA LEU A 96 -7.89 9.55 -4.91
C LEU A 96 -7.91 9.29 -6.43
N PRO A 97 -6.96 9.86 -7.19
CA PRO A 97 -6.94 9.75 -8.66
C PRO A 97 -6.63 8.33 -9.16
N LEU A 98 -6.14 7.45 -8.28
CA LEU A 98 -5.72 6.10 -8.60
C LEU A 98 -6.34 5.08 -7.65
N ILE A 99 -6.88 4.01 -8.22
CA ILE A 99 -7.29 2.80 -7.49
C ILE A 99 -6.33 1.68 -7.92
N TRP A 100 -5.59 1.14 -6.96
CA TRP A 100 -4.83 -0.08 -7.15
C TRP A 100 -5.72 -1.28 -6.80
N ARG A 101 -6.14 -2.02 -7.83
CA ARG A 101 -6.79 -3.33 -7.64
C ARG A 101 -5.73 -4.34 -7.22
N LEU A 102 -5.88 -4.87 -6.02
CA LEU A 102 -5.06 -5.98 -5.55
C LEU A 102 -5.54 -7.25 -6.25
N GLY A 103 -4.61 -7.91 -6.96
CA GLY A 103 -4.91 -9.11 -7.77
C GLY A 103 -5.32 -10.32 -6.93
N ALA A 104 -5.59 -11.44 -7.58
CA ALA A 104 -6.15 -12.64 -6.94
C ALA A 104 -5.21 -13.35 -5.94
N GLN A 105 -3.92 -13.00 -5.90
CA GLN A 105 -2.92 -13.61 -5.02
C GLN A 105 -2.35 -12.60 -4.04
N ASN A 106 -3.15 -12.19 -3.06
CA ASN A 106 -2.71 -11.38 -1.93
C ASN A 106 -2.40 -12.25 -0.71
N ASP A 107 -1.58 -11.72 0.20
CA ASP A 107 -1.35 -12.34 1.50
C ASP A 107 -2.64 -12.36 2.32
N ASP A 108 -3.05 -13.53 2.77
CA ASP A 108 -4.27 -13.79 3.52
C ASP A 108 -4.18 -13.37 5.00
N ARG A 109 -3.03 -12.85 5.44
CA ARG A 109 -2.77 -12.42 6.83
C ARG A 109 -2.72 -10.90 6.99
N SER A 110 -3.41 -10.18 6.10
CA SER A 110 -3.54 -8.73 6.11
C SER A 110 -4.86 -8.25 6.71
N VAL A 111 -4.98 -6.95 7.03
CA VAL A 111 -6.25 -6.33 7.45
C VAL A 111 -7.30 -6.44 6.33
N ASN A 112 -6.90 -6.25 5.07
CA ASN A 112 -7.76 -6.48 3.89
C ASN A 112 -8.35 -7.89 3.88
N ALA A 113 -7.52 -8.90 4.11
CA ALA A 113 -7.97 -10.29 4.14
C ALA A 113 -8.86 -10.58 5.37
N ALA A 114 -8.58 -9.93 6.51
CA ALA A 114 -9.43 -10.00 7.70
C ALA A 114 -10.82 -9.39 7.45
N ALA A 115 -10.89 -8.23 6.79
CA ALA A 115 -12.16 -7.61 6.43
C ALA A 115 -12.96 -8.46 5.43
N GLU A 116 -12.28 -9.07 4.44
CA GLU A 116 -12.91 -10.04 3.53
C GLU A 116 -13.49 -11.26 4.27
N ARG A 117 -12.77 -11.79 5.27
CA ARG A 117 -13.28 -12.90 6.11
C ARG A 117 -14.49 -12.52 6.96
N GLN A 118 -14.60 -11.25 7.35
CA GLN A 118 -15.74 -10.72 8.11
C GLN A 118 -16.87 -10.20 7.21
N ASP A 119 -16.74 -10.29 5.89
CA ASP A 119 -17.69 -9.75 4.90
C ASP A 119 -17.95 -8.24 5.07
N VAL A 120 -16.89 -7.49 5.38
CA VAL A 120 -16.95 -6.04 5.60
C VAL A 120 -16.26 -5.28 4.48
N PRO A 121 -16.97 -4.35 3.80
CA PRO A 121 -16.35 -3.49 2.80
C PRO A 121 -15.16 -2.71 3.36
N MET A 122 -14.04 -2.75 2.66
CA MET A 122 -12.79 -2.15 3.09
C MET A 122 -11.97 -1.59 1.93
N ILE A 123 -11.34 -0.44 2.19
CA ILE A 123 -10.20 0.03 1.41
C ILE A 123 -8.97 0.19 2.30
N ALA A 124 -7.80 0.00 1.71
CA ALA A 124 -6.57 0.55 2.25
C ALA A 124 -6.10 1.72 1.38
N THR A 125 -5.05 2.41 1.78
CA THR A 125 -4.43 3.48 0.97
C THR A 125 -2.94 3.25 0.82
N GLU A 126 -2.31 3.87 -0.17
CA GLU A 126 -0.87 4.07 -0.17
C GLU A 126 -0.64 5.57 -0.37
N LEU A 127 -0.27 6.27 0.70
CA LEU A 127 -0.23 7.73 0.80
C LEU A 127 1.22 8.23 0.82
N GLY A 128 1.98 8.00 -0.25
CA GLY A 128 3.37 8.43 -0.35
C GLY A 128 4.33 7.48 0.38
N GLY A 129 5.24 8.04 1.17
CA GLY A 129 6.24 7.29 1.94
C GLY A 129 7.55 8.05 2.12
N GLY A 130 8.67 7.33 2.15
CA GLY A 130 10.01 7.88 2.44
C GLY A 130 10.29 8.18 3.92
N GLY A 131 9.40 7.79 4.83
CA GLY A 131 9.57 7.98 6.28
C GLY A 131 9.17 9.36 6.79
N GLY A 132 8.43 10.13 5.99
CA GLY A 132 7.84 11.41 6.37
C GLY A 132 6.40 11.55 5.89
N THR A 133 5.83 12.74 6.08
CA THR A 133 4.47 13.11 5.65
C THR A 133 4.54 14.24 4.65
N ASP A 134 3.79 14.14 3.57
CA ASP A 134 3.61 15.20 2.59
C ASP A 134 2.30 15.97 2.91
N PRO A 135 2.33 17.31 3.06
CA PRO A 135 1.14 18.07 3.40
C PRO A 135 0.00 17.93 2.38
N GLU A 136 0.30 17.91 1.08
CA GLU A 136 -0.71 17.80 0.04
C GLU A 136 -1.36 16.41 0.05
N ILE A 137 -0.56 15.37 0.27
CA ILE A 137 -1.10 14.00 0.42
C ILE A 137 -1.97 13.90 1.70
N THR A 138 -1.59 14.59 2.77
CA THR A 138 -2.34 14.61 4.03
C THR A 138 -3.70 15.29 3.84
N ASP A 139 -3.74 16.44 3.17
CA ASP A 139 -4.98 17.16 2.84
C ASP A 139 -5.91 16.30 1.97
N HIS A 140 -5.33 15.59 0.99
CA HIS A 140 -6.10 14.65 0.16
C HIS A 140 -6.69 13.48 0.97
N ALA A 141 -5.95 12.96 1.93
CA ALA A 141 -6.42 11.88 2.80
C ALA A 141 -7.55 12.35 3.73
N GLU A 142 -7.41 13.52 4.35
CA GLU A 142 -8.47 14.12 5.17
C GLU A 142 -9.75 14.37 4.36
N ALA A 143 -9.61 14.98 3.17
CA ALA A 143 -10.73 15.23 2.30
C ALA A 143 -11.40 13.91 1.83
N GLY A 144 -10.61 12.85 1.61
CA GLY A 144 -11.11 11.52 1.25
C GLY A 144 -11.92 10.87 2.37
N LEU A 145 -11.41 10.91 3.60
CA LEU A 145 -12.14 10.43 4.78
C LEU A 145 -13.47 11.18 4.96
N LEU A 146 -13.47 12.50 4.83
CA LEU A 146 -14.69 13.31 4.94
C LEU A 146 -15.70 12.99 3.83
N ARG A 147 -15.25 12.78 2.58
CA ARG A 147 -16.15 12.35 1.50
C ARG A 147 -16.78 10.98 1.76
N MET A 148 -16.00 10.01 2.25
CA MET A 148 -16.53 8.70 2.63
C MET A 148 -17.59 8.82 3.72
N LEU A 149 -17.30 9.55 4.79
CA LEU A 149 -18.24 9.74 5.90
C LEU A 149 -19.54 10.44 5.44
N ARG A 150 -19.47 11.36 4.48
CA ARG A 150 -20.64 11.98 3.85
C ARG A 150 -21.44 10.97 3.01
N GLN A 151 -20.77 10.19 2.18
CA GLN A 151 -21.42 9.16 1.35
C GLN A 151 -22.13 8.11 2.21
N MET A 152 -21.57 7.76 3.36
CA MET A 152 -22.17 6.85 4.34
C MET A 152 -23.26 7.50 5.20
N GLY A 153 -23.53 8.80 5.04
CA GLY A 153 -24.52 9.54 5.84
C GLY A 153 -24.12 9.74 7.31
N VAL A 154 -22.86 9.51 7.66
CA VAL A 154 -22.33 9.66 9.03
C VAL A 154 -22.15 11.13 9.39
N VAL A 155 -21.79 11.96 8.41
CA VAL A 155 -21.68 13.42 8.56
C VAL A 155 -22.44 14.12 7.44
N ALA A 156 -22.90 15.34 7.69
CA ALA A 156 -23.62 16.13 6.69
C ALA A 156 -22.70 16.60 5.55
N GLY A 157 -23.30 16.77 4.37
CA GLY A 157 -22.66 17.33 3.18
C GLY A 157 -22.83 16.43 1.96
N GLU A 158 -22.53 16.98 0.78
CA GLU A 158 -22.56 16.23 -0.46
C GLU A 158 -21.26 15.45 -0.66
N ALA A 159 -21.39 14.21 -1.12
CA ALA A 159 -20.30 13.41 -1.62
C ALA A 159 -20.27 13.57 -3.15
N GLU A 160 -19.19 14.14 -3.68
CA GLU A 160 -18.96 14.15 -5.13
C GLU A 160 -18.04 12.97 -5.47
N PRO A 161 -18.55 11.95 -6.19
CA PRO A 161 -17.72 10.86 -6.66
C PRO A 161 -16.62 11.40 -7.57
N ARG A 162 -15.40 10.89 -7.39
CA ARG A 162 -14.29 11.22 -8.29
C ARG A 162 -13.99 10.04 -9.21
N PHE A 163 -13.77 10.35 -10.48
CA PHE A 163 -13.22 9.38 -11.41
C PHE A 163 -11.79 9.04 -10.99
N ALA A 164 -11.48 7.75 -10.99
CA ALA A 164 -10.15 7.26 -10.69
C ALA A 164 -9.70 6.27 -11.77
N ARG A 165 -8.43 6.38 -12.15
CA ARG A 165 -7.76 5.37 -12.99
C ARG A 165 -7.62 4.08 -12.17
N ILE A 166 -7.98 2.94 -12.74
CA ILE A 166 -7.83 1.64 -12.06
C ILE A 166 -6.61 0.92 -12.65
N VAL A 167 -5.67 0.55 -11.79
CA VAL A 167 -4.45 -0.17 -12.17
C VAL A 167 -4.28 -1.45 -11.37
N GLU A 168 -3.53 -2.40 -11.92
CA GLU A 168 -3.19 -3.67 -11.29
C GLU A 168 -1.76 -4.07 -11.65
N THR A 169 -1.06 -4.77 -10.74
CA THR A 169 0.25 -5.37 -11.03
C THR A 169 0.03 -6.72 -11.70
N SER A 170 -0.34 -6.72 -12.98
CA SER A 170 -0.76 -7.92 -13.72
C SER A 170 0.36 -8.55 -14.55
N ALA A 171 1.40 -7.78 -14.92
CA ALA A 171 2.55 -8.31 -15.64
C ALA A 171 3.50 -9.10 -14.72
N PRO A 172 4.10 -10.21 -15.18
CA PRO A 172 5.01 -11.04 -14.38
C PRO A 172 6.26 -10.27 -13.90
N ASP A 173 6.74 -9.32 -14.69
CA ASP A 173 7.89 -8.48 -14.38
C ASP A 173 7.50 -7.06 -13.95
N SER A 174 6.34 -6.91 -13.30
CA SER A 174 5.86 -5.65 -12.73
C SER A 174 6.78 -5.09 -11.63
N SER A 175 7.47 -5.98 -10.90
CA SER A 175 8.40 -5.60 -9.83
C SER A 175 9.83 -5.67 -10.32
N LEU A 176 10.56 -4.57 -10.16
CA LEU A 176 11.98 -4.49 -10.44
C LEU A 176 12.75 -4.58 -9.13
N PHE A 177 13.68 -5.53 -9.03
CA PHE A 177 14.47 -5.76 -7.82
C PHE A 177 15.96 -5.51 -8.05
N ALA A 178 16.66 -5.11 -6.99
CA ALA A 178 18.12 -5.01 -6.99
C ALA A 178 18.75 -6.39 -7.23
N THR A 179 19.68 -6.47 -8.18
CA THR A 179 20.37 -7.72 -8.53
C THR A 179 21.65 -7.93 -7.71
N SER A 180 22.16 -6.89 -7.06
CA SER A 180 23.26 -6.92 -6.11
C SER A 180 23.13 -5.78 -5.10
N ASP A 181 23.98 -5.78 -4.09
CA ASP A 181 24.11 -4.68 -3.15
C ASP A 181 24.77 -3.48 -3.83
N GLY A 182 24.34 -2.27 -3.51
CA GLY A 182 24.92 -1.07 -4.10
C GLY A 182 24.07 0.17 -3.91
N VAL A 183 24.55 1.29 -4.44
CA VAL A 183 23.76 2.54 -4.48
C VAL A 183 22.91 2.53 -5.74
N PHE A 184 21.59 2.65 -5.59
CA PHE A 184 20.68 2.77 -6.73
C PHE A 184 20.45 4.26 -7.06
N ASP A 185 21.11 4.73 -8.12
CA ASP A 185 20.87 6.04 -8.71
C ASP A 185 19.66 5.96 -9.63
N ARG A 186 18.54 6.47 -9.14
CA ARG A 186 17.21 6.29 -9.74
C ARG A 186 16.89 7.40 -10.73
N PHE A 187 16.41 7.05 -11.92
CA PHE A 187 16.08 8.00 -12.99
C PHE A 187 14.58 8.25 -13.18
N ALA A 188 13.72 7.45 -12.55
CA ALA A 188 12.27 7.56 -12.67
C ALA A 188 11.57 7.51 -11.31
N VAL A 189 10.46 8.23 -11.17
CA VAL A 189 9.67 8.39 -9.94
C VAL A 189 8.27 7.79 -10.09
N ALA A 190 7.61 7.52 -8.96
CA ALA A 190 6.20 7.13 -8.97
C ALA A 190 5.36 8.29 -9.52
N GLY A 191 4.28 7.97 -10.22
CA GLY A 191 3.50 8.97 -10.96
C GLY A 191 3.87 9.12 -12.44
N GLN A 192 4.99 8.55 -12.88
CA GLN A 192 5.42 8.57 -14.29
C GLN A 192 5.06 7.26 -15.02
N ASP A 193 5.06 7.31 -16.36
CA ASP A 193 4.94 6.11 -17.18
C ASP A 193 6.30 5.40 -17.33
N ALA A 194 6.29 4.08 -17.21
CA ALA A 194 7.40 3.18 -17.53
C ALA A 194 7.27 2.68 -18.97
N ARG A 195 8.40 2.62 -19.68
CA ARG A 195 8.51 1.96 -20.98
C ARG A 195 9.51 0.82 -20.90
N ALA A 196 9.14 -0.36 -21.39
CA ALA A 196 10.01 -1.53 -21.44
C ALA A 196 11.33 -1.20 -22.17
N GLY A 197 12.45 -1.59 -21.56
CA GLY A 197 13.79 -1.30 -22.07
C GLY A 197 14.34 0.09 -21.74
N ALA A 198 13.51 1.03 -21.27
CA ALA A 198 13.99 2.31 -20.78
C ALA A 198 14.73 2.16 -19.44
N LEU A 199 15.66 3.07 -19.17
CA LEU A 199 16.44 3.07 -17.93
C LEU A 199 15.55 3.49 -16.74
N ALA A 200 15.47 2.61 -15.74
CA ALA A 200 14.88 2.91 -14.44
C ALA A 200 15.90 3.59 -13.50
N GLY A 201 17.19 3.32 -13.72
CA GLY A 201 18.30 3.85 -12.95
C GLY A 201 19.58 3.06 -13.21
N ARG A 202 20.57 3.28 -12.36
CA ARG A 202 21.88 2.62 -12.38
C ARG A 202 22.27 2.13 -10.99
N LEU A 203 22.78 0.91 -10.93
CA LEU A 203 23.30 0.31 -9.70
C LEU A 203 24.81 0.49 -9.64
N HIS A 204 25.28 1.22 -8.64
CA HIS A 204 26.69 1.45 -8.35
C HIS A 204 27.20 0.46 -7.31
N HIS A 205 28.19 -0.35 -7.68
CA HIS A 205 28.79 -1.37 -6.81
C HIS A 205 29.87 -0.74 -5.92
N VAL A 206 29.45 0.07 -4.95
CA VAL A 206 30.35 0.93 -4.14
C VAL A 206 31.39 0.17 -3.30
N PHE A 207 31.19 -1.14 -3.08
CA PHE A 207 32.14 -2.01 -2.38
C PHE A 207 33.06 -2.79 -3.34
N GLU A 208 32.86 -2.65 -4.66
CA GLU A 208 33.64 -3.28 -5.72
C GLU A 208 34.05 -2.19 -6.73
N PRO A 209 35.02 -1.31 -6.40
CA PRO A 209 35.29 -0.09 -7.16
C PRO A 209 35.73 -0.32 -8.62
N GLU A 210 36.29 -1.49 -8.94
CA GLU A 210 36.66 -1.87 -10.31
C GLU A 210 35.47 -2.37 -11.14
N ARG A 211 34.37 -2.76 -10.47
CA ARG A 211 33.18 -3.28 -11.14
C ARG A 211 32.38 -2.10 -11.72
N PRO A 212 32.15 -2.04 -13.04
CA PRO A 212 31.39 -0.97 -13.63
C PRO A 212 29.94 -1.00 -13.13
N SER A 213 29.35 0.19 -13.03
CA SER A 213 27.94 0.32 -12.67
C SER A 213 27.05 -0.39 -13.68
N SER A 214 25.93 -0.94 -13.21
CA SER A 214 25.02 -1.73 -14.04
C SER A 214 23.72 -0.97 -14.31
N ASP A 215 23.35 -0.85 -15.58
CA ASP A 215 22.07 -0.26 -15.96
C ASP A 215 20.91 -1.16 -15.51
N VAL A 216 19.90 -0.54 -14.90
CA VAL A 216 18.66 -1.19 -14.51
C VAL A 216 17.55 -0.67 -15.41
N LYS A 217 16.85 -1.57 -16.11
CA LYS A 217 15.83 -1.23 -17.10
C LYS A 217 14.47 -1.76 -16.70
N PHE A 218 13.41 -1.02 -17.06
CA PHE A 218 12.05 -1.52 -16.95
C PHE A 218 11.85 -2.74 -17.86
N ARG A 219 11.06 -3.70 -17.38
CA ARG A 219 10.77 -4.95 -18.10
C ARG A 219 9.41 -4.96 -18.77
N THR A 220 8.51 -4.07 -18.34
CA THR A 220 7.14 -3.93 -18.83
C THR A 220 6.80 -2.47 -19.02
N ASP A 221 5.86 -2.20 -19.91
CA ASP A 221 5.19 -0.90 -20.01
C ASP A 221 4.18 -0.74 -18.87
N GLY A 222 3.89 0.51 -18.49
CA GLY A 222 2.82 0.80 -17.54
C GLY A 222 3.05 2.07 -16.76
N PHE A 223 2.44 2.15 -15.60
CA PHE A 223 2.52 3.27 -14.67
C PHE A 223 3.40 2.92 -13.48
N ILE A 224 4.36 3.76 -13.13
CA ILE A 224 5.20 3.57 -11.95
C ILE A 224 4.36 3.86 -10.71
N LEU A 225 3.88 2.80 -10.08
CA LEU A 225 3.05 2.86 -8.89
C LEU A 225 3.90 3.16 -7.64
N ALA A 226 5.11 2.60 -7.56
CA ALA A 226 6.00 2.81 -6.44
C ALA A 226 7.47 2.81 -6.84
N HIS A 227 8.31 3.43 -6.01
CA HIS A 227 9.76 3.30 -6.08
C HIS A 227 10.40 3.22 -4.69
N THR A 228 11.65 2.77 -4.64
CA THR A 228 12.45 2.79 -3.42
C THR A 228 12.86 4.20 -3.03
N CYS A 229 12.85 4.48 -1.73
CA CYS A 229 13.46 5.66 -1.11
C CYS A 229 14.87 5.37 -0.57
N ARG A 230 15.31 4.10 -0.58
CA ARG A 230 16.65 3.72 -0.12
C ARG A 230 17.67 4.08 -1.20
N GLY A 231 18.72 4.82 -0.80
CA GLY A 231 19.89 5.04 -1.65
C GLY A 231 20.75 3.78 -1.75
N LEU A 232 21.14 3.22 -0.59
CA LEU A 232 21.85 1.94 -0.51
C LEU A 232 20.82 0.80 -0.45
N VAL A 233 20.82 -0.03 -1.50
CA VAL A 233 19.93 -1.18 -1.64
C VAL A 233 20.70 -2.49 -1.49
N ARG A 234 19.98 -3.53 -1.06
CA ARG A 234 20.48 -4.91 -1.04
C ARG A 234 19.85 -5.74 -2.14
N ARG A 235 20.54 -6.79 -2.58
CA ARG A 235 19.99 -7.77 -3.51
C ARG A 235 18.61 -8.24 -3.05
N GLY A 236 17.64 -8.18 -3.95
CA GLY A 236 16.25 -8.56 -3.69
C GLY A 236 15.37 -7.45 -3.12
N GLU A 237 15.89 -6.27 -2.79
CA GLU A 237 15.05 -5.13 -2.44
C GLU A 237 14.34 -4.57 -3.69
N LEU A 238 13.07 -4.18 -3.50
CA LEU A 238 12.26 -3.55 -4.54
C LEU A 238 12.87 -2.20 -4.93
N LEU A 239 13.01 -1.95 -6.23
CA LEU A 239 13.47 -0.68 -6.81
C LEU A 239 12.30 0.13 -7.38
N HIS A 240 11.46 -0.53 -8.17
CA HIS A 240 10.24 0.04 -8.76
C HIS A 240 9.15 -1.01 -8.83
N LEU A 241 7.91 -0.53 -8.75
CA LEU A 241 6.69 -1.30 -9.02
C LEU A 241 5.94 -0.63 -10.16
N VAL A 242 5.73 -1.35 -11.26
CA VAL A 242 5.00 -0.90 -12.44
C VAL A 242 3.66 -1.61 -12.50
N ALA A 243 2.56 -0.85 -12.56
CA ALA A 243 1.21 -1.36 -12.71
C ALA A 243 0.68 -1.12 -14.13
N GLN A 244 -0.25 -1.95 -14.57
CA GLN A 244 -0.95 -1.84 -15.85
C GLN A 244 -2.37 -1.36 -15.64
N ASP A 245 -2.94 -0.70 -16.64
CA ASP A 245 -4.36 -0.34 -16.63
C ASP A 245 -5.23 -1.59 -16.61
N VAL A 246 -6.27 -1.56 -15.78
CA VAL A 246 -7.33 -2.56 -15.82
C VAL A 246 -8.30 -2.17 -16.93
N THR A 247 -8.32 -2.98 -17.99
CA THR A 247 -9.29 -2.89 -19.09
C THR A 247 -10.64 -3.49 -18.73
#